data_AF-D3AVD7-F1
#
_entry.id   AF-D3AVD7-F1
#
_cell.length_a   1.000
_cell.length_b   1.000
_cell.length_c   1.000
_cell.angle_alpha   90.00
_cell.angle_beta   90.00
_cell.angle_gamma   90.00
#
_symmetry.space_group_name_H-M   'P 1'
#
loop_
_entity.id
_entity.type
_entity.pdbx_description
1 polymer ?
#
loop_
_entity_poly.entity_id
_entity_poly.type
_entity_poly.pdbx_seq_one_letter_code
_entity_poly.pdbx_strand_id
1 'polypeptide(L)' 'MERTIFHVDVNSAFLSWEAVYRLKHLGGRLDLRTVSAAVGGDVTRRHGIILAKSIPARTYGIKT' A
#
# COMPACT_ATOMS: atom_id res chain seq x y z
N MET A 1 -38.66 3.90 0.18
CA MET A 1 -37.30 3.34 0.33
C MET A 1 -36.40 4.44 0.84
N GLU A 2 -35.62 4.16 1.88
CA GLU A 2 -34.62 5.12 2.37
C GLU A 2 -33.38 5.12 1.47
N ARG A 3 -32.70 6.27 1.39
CA ARG A 3 -31.51 6.45 0.56
C ARG A 3 -30.34 5.67 1.16
N THR A 4 -29.87 4.66 0.45
CA THR A 4 -28.65 3.92 0.82
C THR A 4 -27.44 4.50 0.08
N ILE A 5 -26.33 4.75 0.79
CA ILE A 5 -25.08 5.26 0.21
C ILE A 5 -23.96 4.26 0.54
N PHE A 6 -23.22 3.84 -0.49
CA PHE A 6 -22.04 3.00 -0.33
C PHE A 6 -20.78 3.84 -0.38
N HIS A 7 -19.97 3.77 0.68
CA HIS A 7 -18.61 4.28 0.69
C HIS A 7 -17.67 3.11 0.37
N VAL A 8 -16.85 3.27 -0.67
CA VAL A 8 -15.88 2.26 -1.09
C VAL A 8 -14.49 2.89 -1.11
N ASP A 9 -13.55 2.27 -0.40
CA ASP A 9 -12.15 2.69 -0.35
C ASP A 9 -11.23 1.46 -0.43
N VAL A 10 -9.99 1.67 -0.91
CA VAL A 10 -9.00 0.59 -1.10
C VAL A 10 -7.95 0.65 0.00
N ASN A 11 -7.85 -0.42 0.78
CA ASN A 11 -6.80 -0.56 1.79
C ASN A 11 -5.40 -0.47 1.16
N SER A 12 -4.59 0.46 1.69
CA SER A 12 -3.19 0.64 1.31
C SER A 12 -2.98 0.76 -0.20
N ALA A 13 -3.82 1.54 -0.89
CA ALA A 13 -3.94 1.59 -2.35
C ALA A 13 -2.62 1.50 -3.14
N PHE A 14 -1.66 2.41 -2.89
CA PHE A 14 -0.37 2.43 -3.60
C PHE A 14 0.42 1.13 -3.42
N LEU A 15 0.43 0.56 -2.21
CA LEU A 15 1.12 -0.70 -1.94
C LEU A 15 0.39 -1.89 -2.56
N SER A 16 -0.94 -1.88 -2.52
CA SER A 16 -1.77 -2.95 -3.10
C SER A 16 -1.58 -3.04 -4.62
N TRP A 17 -1.51 -1.89 -5.31
CA TRP A 17 -1.25 -1.86 -6.75
C TRP A 17 0.19 -2.23 -7.09
N GLU A 18 1.17 -1.72 -6.34
CA GLU A 18 2.58 -2.07 -6.54
C GLU A 18 2.83 -3.57 -6.35
N ALA A 19 2.18 -4.19 -5.35
CA ALA A 19 2.27 -5.64 -5.12
C ALA A 19 1.78 -6.42 -6.34
N VAL A 20 0.61 -6.09 -6.87
CA VAL A 20 0.06 -6.76 -8.06
C VAL A 20 0.94 -6.51 -9.27
N TYR A 21 1.43 -5.28 -9.45
CA TYR A 21 2.29 -4.93 -10.58
C TYR A 21 3.58 -5.74 -10.58
N ARG A 22 4.26 -5.82 -9.44
CA ARG A 22 5.47 -6.65 -9.27
C ARG A 22 5.22 -8.12 -9.58
N LEU A 23 4.13 -8.68 -9.04
CA LEU A 23 3.79 -10.10 -9.20
C LEU A 23 3.44 -10.43 -10.66
N LYS A 24 2.70 -9.56 -11.35
CA LYS A 24 2.13 -9.86 -12.67
C LYS A 24 2.98 -9.40 -13.85
N HIS A 25 3.73 -8.31 -13.68
CA HIS A 25 4.44 -7.67 -14.78
C HIS A 25 5.97 -7.71 -14.62
N LEU A 26 6.48 -7.78 -13.39
CA LEU A 26 7.93 -7.80 -13.13
C LEU A 26 8.47 -9.17 -12.74
N GLY A 27 7.64 -10.23 -12.77
CA GLY A 27 8.04 -11.58 -12.39
C GLY A 27 8.37 -11.73 -10.89
N GLY A 28 7.92 -10.78 -10.06
CA GLY A 28 8.09 -10.82 -8.62
C GLY A 28 7.40 -12.04 -8.01
N ARG A 29 8.00 -12.62 -6.98
CA ARG A 29 7.47 -13.80 -6.27
C ARG A 29 6.93 -13.48 -4.88
N LEU A 30 7.25 -12.29 -4.36
CA LEU A 30 6.85 -11.83 -3.04
C LEU A 30 5.67 -10.87 -3.17
N ASP A 31 4.59 -11.17 -2.45
CA ASP A 31 3.47 -10.26 -2.31
C ASP A 31 3.70 -9.31 -1.13
N LEU A 32 3.96 -8.03 -1.42
CA LEU A 32 4.23 -6.99 -0.42
C LEU A 32 3.08 -6.80 0.58
N ARG A 33 1.86 -7.26 0.27
CA ARG A 33 0.71 -7.16 1.18
C ARG A 33 0.81 -8.13 2.36
N THR A 34 1.59 -9.21 2.19
CA THR A 34 1.68 -10.33 3.15
C THR A 34 2.81 -10.19 4.16
N VAL A 35 3.71 -9.23 3.95
CA VAL A 35 4.87 -8.96 4.81
C VAL A 35 4.85 -7.51 5.28
N SER A 36 5.66 -7.19 6.29
CA SER A 36 5.87 -5.80 6.72
C SER A 36 6.62 -5.02 5.63
N ALA A 37 5.86 -4.39 4.75
CA ALA A 37 6.34 -3.56 3.66
C ALA A 37 5.76 -2.15 3.69
N ALA A 38 6.47 -1.23 3.03
CA ALA A 38 6.07 0.15 2.81
C ALA A 38 6.46 0.61 1.39
N VAL A 39 5.68 1.51 0.81
CA VAL A 39 5.98 2.21 -0.44
C VAL A 39 6.21 3.68 -0.11
N GLY A 40 7.40 4.18 -0.45
CA GLY A 40 7.80 5.58 -0.27
C GLY A 40 7.82 6.35 -1.58
N GLY A 41 7.81 7.68 -1.49
CA GLY A 41 8.07 8.55 -2.64
C GLY A 41 9.55 8.57 -3.05
N ASP A 42 9.84 9.30 -4.13
CA ASP A 42 11.22 9.54 -4.58
C ASP A 42 12.09 10.11 -3.45
N VAL A 43 13.13 9.37 -3.11
CA VAL A 43 14.08 9.65 -2.02
C VAL A 43 14.83 10.96 -2.24
N THR A 44 14.99 11.38 -3.49
CA THR A 44 15.70 12.63 -3.86
C THR A 44 14.79 13.86 -3.84
N ARG A 45 13.46 13.67 -3.97
CA ARG A 45 12.49 14.76 -4.12
C ARG A 45 11.57 14.96 -2.92
N ARG A 46 11.42 13.95 -2.06
CA ARG A 46 10.65 14.04 -0.82
C ARG A 46 11.51 13.59 0.33
N HIS A 47 11.40 14.28 1.45
CA HIS A 47 12.00 13.92 2.74
C HIS A 47 11.44 12.59 3.30
N GLY A 48 11.63 11.46 2.63
CA GLY A 48 11.41 10.12 3.18
C GLY A 48 9.98 9.81 3.65
N ILE A 49 8.93 10.36 3.02
CA ILE A 49 7.54 10.11 3.44
C ILE A 49 7.07 8.75 2.90
N ILE A 50 6.54 7.92 3.80
CA ILE A 50 5.85 6.67 3.46
C ILE A 50 4.47 7.01 2.88
N LEU A 51 4.21 6.62 1.64
CA LEU A 51 2.94 6.86 0.94
C LEU A 51 1.89 5.83 1.30
N ALA A 52 2.31 4.58 1.47
CA ALA A 52 1.46 3.48 1.90
C ALA A 52 2.27 2.44 2.66
N LYS A 53 1.61 1.75 3.58
CA LYS A 53 2.19 0.63 4.32
C LYS A 53 1.24 -0.56 4.30
N SER A 54 1.82 -1.75 4.36
CA SER A 54 1.09 -3.00 4.49
C SER A 54 0.38 -3.07 5.85
N ILE A 55 -0.65 -3.91 5.96
CA ILE A 55 -1.35 -4.13 7.24
C ILE A 55 -0.38 -4.67 8.32
N PRO A 56 0.50 -5.66 8.04
CA PRO A 56 1.50 -6.13 9.01
C PRO A 56 2.47 -5.04 9.47
N ALA A 57 2.75 -4.03 8.64
CA ALA A 57 3.62 -2.92 9.03
C ALA A 57 2.99 -1.98 10.08
N ARG A 58 1.68 -2.08 10.35
CA ARG A 58 0.99 -1.22 11.33
C ARG A 58 1.45 -1.45 12.77
N THR A 59 1.89 -2.66 13.11
CA THR A 59 2.36 -3.02 14.46
C THR A 59 3.65 -2.29 14.85
N TYR A 60 4.42 -1.81 13.87
CA TYR A 60 5.69 -1.11 14.09
C TYR A 60 5.55 0.42 14.25
N GLY A 61 4.33 0.94 14.39
CA GLY A 61 4.11 2.37 14.59
C GLY A 61 4.38 3.27 13.38
N ILE A 62 4.64 2.70 12.19
CA ILE A 62 4.86 3.45 10.95
C ILE A 62 3.61 4.28 10.61
N LYS A 63 3.79 5.55 10.26
CA LYS A 63 2.70 6.45 9.85
C LYS A 63 2.83 6.80 8.37
N THR A 64 1.67 6.98 7.75
CA THR A 64 1.46 7.44 6.36
C THR A 64 0.76 8.77 6.42
#